data_AF-A0A948X9L3-F1
#
_entry.id   AF-A0A948X9L3-F1
#
_cell.length_a   1.000
_cell.length_b   1.000
_cell.length_c   1.000
_cell.angle_alpha   90.00
_cell.angle_beta   90.00
_cell.angle_gamma   90.00
#
_symmetry.space_group_name_H-M   'P 1'
#
loop_
_entity.id
_entity.type
_entity.pdbx_description
1 polymer ?
#
loop_
_entity_poly.entity_id
_entity_poly.type
_entity_poly.pdbx_seq_one_letter_code
_entity_poly.pdbx_strand_id
1 'polypeptide(L)' 'MMKLDLRKIYRFDPIVCAAGDALPKGGDVYYECGSCKDVVSSVSFIAASCSCGNLNGGDGSTAIKTPDQVTPLRGKLK' A
#
# COMPACT_ATOMS: atom_id res chain seq x y z
N MET A 1 -16.86 -0.07 9.33
CA MET A 1 -15.73 0.84 9.04
C MET A 1 -15.81 1.20 7.56
N MET A 2 -16.09 2.46 7.21
CA MET A 2 -16.09 2.87 5.79
C MET A 2 -14.65 2.82 5.28
N LYS A 3 -14.41 2.02 4.23
CA LYS A 3 -13.09 1.86 3.63
C LYS A 3 -12.90 2.96 2.58
N LEU A 4 -11.95 3.84 2.80
CA LEU A 4 -11.62 4.88 1.82
C LEU A 4 -10.95 4.23 0.62
N ASP A 5 -11.59 4.30 -0.55
CA ASP A 5 -10.97 3.90 -1.80
C ASP A 5 -10.01 5.00 -2.27
N LEU A 6 -8.72 4.82 -1.97
CA LEU A 6 -7.67 5.77 -2.31
C LEU A 6 -7.57 6.05 -3.82
N ARG A 7 -8.03 5.14 -4.68
CA ARG A 7 -8.01 5.34 -6.15
C ARG A 7 -8.97 6.43 -6.61
N LYS A 8 -9.94 6.83 -5.77
CA LYS A 8 -10.81 7.99 -6.04
C LYS A 8 -10.09 9.32 -5.84
N ILE A 9 -9.02 9.35 -5.04
CA ILE A 9 -8.30 10.57 -4.65
C ILE A 9 -6.93 10.65 -5.34
N TYR A 10 -6.28 9.52 -5.56
CA TYR A 10 -4.93 9.43 -6.11
C TYR A 10 -4.90 8.72 -7.48
N ARG A 11 -3.91 9.06 -8.28
CA ARG A 11 -3.40 8.26 -9.40
C ARG A 11 -2.22 7.44 -8.90
N PHE A 12 -2.09 6.21 -9.38
CA PHE A 12 -1.04 5.30 -8.94
C PHE A 12 -0.25 4.78 -10.13
N ASP A 13 1.06 4.89 -10.03
CA ASP A 13 2.02 4.33 -10.97
C ASP A 13 2.86 3.25 -10.27
N PRO A 14 3.05 2.05 -10.86
CA PRO A 14 3.90 1.02 -10.26
C PRO A 14 5.34 1.49 -10.06
N ILE A 15 5.93 1.15 -8.93
CA ILE A 15 7.36 1.31 -8.68
C ILE A 15 8.03 -0.01 -9.06
N VAL A 16 8.98 0.04 -9.99
CA VAL A 16 9.79 -1.12 -10.36
C VAL A 16 10.80 -1.36 -9.23
N CYS A 17 10.74 -2.57 -8.65
CA CYS A 17 11.72 -3.06 -7.67
C CYS A 17 12.38 -4.31 -8.23
N ALA A 18 13.68 -4.47 -8.03
CA ALA A 18 14.34 -5.72 -8.38
C ALA A 18 13.85 -6.84 -7.46
N ALA A 19 13.84 -8.07 -7.97
CA ALA A 19 13.47 -9.23 -7.16
C ALA A 19 14.42 -9.36 -5.96
N GLY A 20 13.86 -9.42 -4.75
CA GLY A 20 14.62 -9.53 -3.50
C GLY A 20 14.96 -8.21 -2.82
N ASP A 21 14.73 -7.05 -3.47
CA ASP A 21 14.87 -5.75 -2.81
C ASP A 21 13.74 -5.52 -1.81
N ALA A 22 14.07 -4.81 -0.73
CA ALA A 22 13.07 -4.36 0.23
C ALA A 22 12.06 -3.42 -0.44
N LEU A 23 10.78 -3.55 -0.09
CA LEU A 23 9.74 -2.66 -0.60
C LEU A 23 10.02 -1.21 -0.17
N PRO A 24 9.94 -0.25 -1.10
CA PRO A 24 10.18 1.16 -0.79
C PRO A 24 9.14 1.67 0.22
N LYS A 25 9.53 2.68 0.99
CA LYS A 25 8.67 3.38 1.96
C LYS A 25 8.79 4.89 1.73
N GLY A 26 7.69 5.62 1.91
CA GLY A 26 7.68 7.07 1.73
C GLY A 26 6.27 7.64 1.72
N GLY A 27 6.15 8.96 1.90
CA GLY A 27 4.86 9.64 1.96
C GLY A 27 4.06 9.59 0.65
N ASP A 28 4.73 9.40 -0.48
CA ASP A 28 4.13 9.18 -1.80
C ASP A 28 4.09 7.68 -2.20
N VAL A 29 4.50 6.77 -1.32
CA VAL A 29 4.56 5.33 -1.58
C VAL A 29 3.40 4.60 -0.92
N TYR A 30 2.76 3.74 -1.70
CA TYR A 30 1.61 2.94 -1.32
C TYR A 30 1.84 1.47 -1.71
N TYR A 31 1.09 0.57 -1.10
CA TYR A 31 1.14 -0.86 -1.35
C TYR A 31 -0.21 -1.32 -1.88
N GLU A 32 -0.21 -1.88 -3.08
CA GLU A 32 -1.34 -2.63 -3.61
C GLU A 32 -1.22 -4.11 -3.20
N CYS A 33 -2.27 -4.64 -2.60
CA CYS A 33 -2.36 -6.06 -2.32
C CYS A 33 -2.70 -6.84 -3.60
N GLY A 34 -1.87 -7.80 -3.97
CA GLY A 34 -2.09 -8.66 -5.13
C GLY A 34 -3.39 -9.47 -5.08
N SER A 35 -3.82 -9.90 -3.88
CA SER A 35 -4.99 -10.77 -3.72
C SER A 35 -6.33 -10.03 -3.73
N CYS A 36 -6.40 -8.82 -3.17
CA CYS A 36 -7.67 -8.06 -3.05
C CYS A 36 -7.65 -6.66 -3.67
N LYS A 37 -6.53 -6.23 -4.25
CA LYS A 37 -6.35 -4.96 -5.00
C LYS A 37 -6.56 -3.67 -4.21
N ASP A 38 -6.85 -3.78 -2.92
CA ASP A 38 -6.83 -2.66 -1.98
C ASP A 38 -5.45 -2.04 -1.90
N VAL A 39 -5.45 -0.72 -1.70
CA VAL A 39 -4.24 0.09 -1.58
C VAL A 39 -4.16 0.64 -0.15
N VAL A 40 -2.99 0.52 0.47
CA VAL A 40 -2.68 1.07 1.81
C VAL A 40 -1.40 1.89 1.72
N SER A 41 -1.31 3.03 2.42
CA SER A 41 -0.08 3.84 2.47
C SER A 41 1.08 3.04 3.07
N SER A 42 2.31 3.22 2.57
CA SER A 42 3.50 2.55 3.17
C SER A 42 3.87 3.07 4.56
N VAL A 43 3.39 4.29 4.89
CA VAL A 43 3.65 5.02 6.14
C VAL A 43 2.33 5.47 6.79
N SER A 44 1.39 4.53 6.92
CA SER A 44 0.05 4.85 7.43
C SER A 44 0.09 5.24 8.92
N PHE A 45 -0.34 6.46 9.25
CA PHE A 45 -0.52 6.89 10.65
C PHE A 45 -1.90 6.53 11.21
N ILE A 46 -2.86 6.30 10.32
CA ILE A 46 -4.24 5.94 10.65
C ILE A 46 -4.44 4.46 10.33
N ALA A 47 -5.27 3.79 11.14
CA ALA A 47 -5.62 2.40 10.95
C ALA A 47 -6.20 2.16 9.55
N ALA A 48 -5.51 1.36 8.75
CA ALA A 48 -5.89 1.06 7.37
C ALA A 48 -5.43 -0.34 6.99
N SER A 49 -6.34 -1.22 6.58
CA SER A 49 -5.99 -2.61 6.27
C SER A 49 -6.62 -3.05 4.96
N CYS A 50 -5.95 -3.93 4.20
CA CYS A 50 -6.57 -4.56 3.05
C CYS A 50 -7.60 -5.62 3.48
N SER A 51 -8.50 -6.01 2.59
CA SER A 51 -9.66 -6.85 2.93
C SER A 51 -9.27 -8.29 3.26
N CYS A 52 -8.15 -8.78 2.73
CA CYS A 52 -7.63 -10.12 3.01
C CYS A 52 -6.64 -10.16 4.18
N GLY A 53 -6.32 -9.01 4.80
CA GLY A 53 -5.38 -8.93 5.94
C GLY A 53 -3.90 -9.06 5.59
N ASN A 54 -3.52 -9.03 4.30
CA ASN A 54 -2.11 -9.00 3.90
C ASN A 54 -1.40 -7.69 4.31
N LEU A 55 -2.09 -6.56 4.19
CA LEU A 55 -1.61 -5.22 4.51
C LEU A 55 -2.31 -4.71 5.76
N ASN A 56 -1.54 -4.25 6.73
CA ASN A 56 -2.07 -3.62 7.94
C ASN A 56 -1.24 -2.38 8.31
N GLY A 57 -1.82 -1.21 8.06
CA GLY A 57 -1.24 0.11 8.28
C GLY A 57 -1.70 0.74 9.59
N GLY A 58 -0.76 1.40 10.27
CA GLY A 58 -0.92 2.08 11.55
C GLY A 58 0.44 2.49 12.12
N ASP A 59 0.44 3.38 13.11
CA ASP A 59 1.65 3.77 13.85
C ASP A 59 2.82 4.25 12.97
N GLY A 60 2.50 4.88 11.83
CA GLY A 60 3.49 5.43 10.89
C GLY A 60 4.12 4.39 9.96
N SER A 61 3.57 3.17 9.89
CA SER A 61 4.09 2.11 9.04
C SER A 61 2.97 1.20 8.52
N THR A 62 3.33 0.30 7.59
CA THR A 62 2.44 -0.78 7.17
C THR A 62 3.15 -2.12 7.29
N ALA A 63 2.57 -3.00 8.08
CA ALA A 63 2.96 -4.40 8.20
C ALA A 63 2.43 -5.20 7.01
N ILE A 64 3.26 -6.11 6.50
CA ILE A 64 2.99 -6.92 5.32
C ILE A 64 3.20 -8.39 5.68
N LYS A 65 2.17 -9.22 5.50
CA LYS A 65 2.24 -10.66 5.81
C LYS A 65 2.91 -11.47 4.70
N THR A 66 2.61 -11.14 3.45
CA THR A 66 3.08 -11.83 2.23
C THR A 66 3.64 -10.78 1.26
N PRO A 67 4.94 -10.41 1.40
CA PRO A 67 5.58 -9.37 0.59
C PRO A 67 5.56 -9.64 -0.91
N ASP A 68 5.69 -10.91 -1.32
CA ASP A 68 5.66 -11.31 -2.74
C ASP A 68 4.31 -11.07 -3.42
N GLN A 69 3.25 -10.79 -2.63
CA GLN A 69 1.93 -10.41 -3.11
C GLN A 69 1.65 -8.92 -2.93
N VAL A 70 2.69 -8.08 -2.95
CA VAL A 70 2.56 -6.63 -2.83
C VAL A 70 3.25 -5.94 -3.99
N THR A 71 2.52 -5.04 -4.63
CA THR A 71 3.09 -4.13 -5.63
C THR A 71 3.23 -2.75 -5.01
N PRO A 72 4.46 -2.21 -4.88
CA PRO A 72 4.64 -0.83 -4.46
C PRO A 72 4.20 0.12 -5.57
N LEU A 73 3.50 1.18 -5.19
CA LEU A 73 2.93 2.20 -6.07
C LEU A 73 3.40 3.57 -5.62
N ARG A 74 3.62 4.47 -6.58
CA ARG A 74 3.75 5.91 -6.33
C ARG A 74 2.38 6.55 -6.50
N GLY A 75 1.88 7.18 -5.45
CA GLY A 75 0.61 7.90 -5.43
C GLY A 75 0.79 9.39 -5.68
N LYS A 76 0.05 9.94 -6.63
CA LYS A 76 -0.05 11.39 -6.89
C LYS A 76 -1.51 11.84 -6.76
N LEU A 77 -1.76 12.96 -6.10
CA LEU A 77 -3.10 13.53 -5.99
C LEU A 77 -3.69 13.80 -7.39
N LYS A 78 -5.00 13.57 -7.53
CA LYS A 78 -5.74 13.82 -8.78
C LYS A 78 -6.06 15.28 -9.01
#